data_AF-A0A973IUT5-F1
#
_entry.id   AF-A0A973IUT5-F1
#
_cell.length_a   1.000
_cell.length_b   1.000
_cell.length_c   1.000
_cell.angle_alpha   90.00
_cell.angle_beta   90.00
_cell.angle_gamma   90.00
#
_symmetry.space_group_name_H-M   'P 1'
#
loop_
_entity.id
_entity.type
_entity.pdbx_description
1 polymer ?
#
loop_
_entity_poly.entity_id
_entity_poly.type
_entity_poly.pdbx_seq_one_letter_code
_entity_poly.pdbx_strand_id
1 'polypeptide(L)'
;HSVFLSFDSYFEELHGGAGFYLSNDYLGGIVNDIRAGFSYAYFLQAGENLFINAGLSASVFHRGFNFNGAVLPDQIDLIGNITPVSSEPLADRGKTAFDVGAGFLVISGKFFAGLSVSHLAQPEINPVSSGEDKLKRKLSVHMAVDLKADKKGIFTIRPVLTGELQGDFLSAGAGVAAHSRSLAVSAMAIRSSSGSVDVTTGFMINNGRISLLYNYCFNLHSVNSLLPVSLFHQAGIAVSLFNVEKSNRIRTIILPGL
;
A
#
# COMPACT_ATOMS: atom_id res chain seq x y z
N HIS A 1 -6.48 -12.08 -12.92
CA HIS A 1 -7.60 -11.57 -12.11
C HIS A 1 -7.12 -11.39 -10.69
N SER A 2 -7.56 -10.34 -10.01
CA SER A 2 -7.14 -10.03 -8.64
C SER A 2 -8.36 -9.81 -7.77
N VAL A 3 -8.40 -10.45 -6.61
CA VAL A 3 -9.46 -10.27 -5.61
C VAL A 3 -8.81 -9.82 -4.31
N PHE A 4 -9.37 -8.80 -3.68
CA PHE A 4 -8.87 -8.24 -2.42
C PHE A 4 -10.04 -8.02 -1.46
N LEU A 5 -9.86 -8.48 -0.22
CA LEU A 5 -10.76 -8.27 0.89
C LEU A 5 -9.96 -7.74 2.08
N SER A 6 -10.43 -6.69 2.70
CA SER A 6 -9.83 -6.15 3.92
C SER A 6 -10.89 -5.75 4.93
N PHE A 7 -10.53 -5.85 6.21
CA PHE A 7 -11.32 -5.35 7.32
C PHE A 7 -10.38 -4.69 8.34
N ASP A 8 -10.76 -3.52 8.83
CA ASP A 8 -10.04 -2.81 9.88
C ASP A 8 -11.02 -2.18 10.88
N SER A 9 -10.59 -2.08 12.13
CA SER A 9 -11.39 -1.47 13.19
C SER A 9 -10.53 -0.92 14.32
N TYR A 10 -11.07 0.06 15.05
CA TYR A 10 -10.46 0.63 16.24
C TYR A 10 -10.98 -0.07 17.51
N PHE A 11 -10.05 -0.52 18.35
CA PHE A 11 -10.33 -1.22 19.59
C PHE A 11 -9.86 -0.36 20.77
N GLU A 12 -10.82 0.27 21.46
CA GLU A 12 -10.56 1.14 22.61
C GLU A 12 -9.75 0.43 23.71
N GLU A 13 -10.05 -0.84 24.01
CA GLU A 13 -9.35 -1.63 25.04
C GLU A 13 -7.87 -1.84 24.75
N LEU A 14 -7.53 -1.93 23.46
CA LEU A 14 -6.15 -2.09 22.99
C LEU A 14 -5.49 -0.75 22.68
N HIS A 15 -6.18 0.38 22.92
CA HIS A 15 -5.71 1.73 22.57
C HIS A 15 -5.13 1.80 21.15
N GLY A 16 -5.77 1.12 20.20
CA GLY A 16 -5.20 0.91 18.89
C GLY A 16 -6.17 0.36 17.87
N GLY A 17 -5.75 0.35 16.61
CA GLY A 17 -6.48 -0.27 15.51
C GLY A 17 -5.89 -1.62 15.15
N ALA A 18 -6.74 -2.59 14.78
CA ALA A 18 -6.29 -3.84 14.18
C ALA A 18 -6.97 -4.04 12.83
N GLY A 19 -6.25 -4.65 11.90
CA GLY A 19 -6.74 -4.92 10.56
C GLY A 19 -6.28 -6.27 10.05
N PHE A 20 -7.04 -6.80 9.11
CA PHE A 20 -6.71 -8.02 8.38
C PHE A 20 -7.04 -7.84 6.90
N TYR A 21 -6.26 -8.48 6.03
CA TYR A 21 -6.56 -8.56 4.61
C TYR A 21 -6.29 -9.97 4.07
N LEU A 22 -7.03 -10.30 3.02
CA LEU A 22 -6.84 -11.47 2.18
C LEU A 22 -6.83 -11.02 0.72
N SER A 23 -5.83 -11.43 -0.03
CA SER A 23 -5.75 -11.19 -1.47
C SER A 23 -5.45 -12.48 -2.22
N ASN A 24 -5.96 -12.56 -3.44
CA ASN A 24 -5.62 -13.60 -4.39
C ASN A 24 -5.38 -12.98 -5.76
N ASP A 25 -4.13 -13.02 -6.21
CA ASP A 25 -3.69 -12.48 -7.48
C ASP A 25 -3.32 -13.60 -8.44
N TYR A 26 -4.13 -13.74 -9.49
CA TYR A 26 -3.91 -14.68 -10.58
C TYR A 26 -3.31 -13.96 -11.79
N LEU A 27 -2.00 -14.14 -11.98
CA LEU A 27 -1.20 -13.44 -12.99
C LEU A 27 -0.98 -14.35 -14.20
N GLY A 28 -1.47 -13.92 -15.36
CA GLY A 28 -1.14 -14.52 -16.65
C GLY A 28 -1.55 -15.99 -16.85
N GLY A 29 -2.40 -16.55 -15.99
CA GLY A 29 -2.80 -17.96 -16.09
C GLY A 29 -1.79 -18.97 -15.53
N ILE A 30 -0.66 -18.49 -15.01
CA ILE A 30 0.49 -19.33 -14.63
C ILE A 30 0.82 -19.18 -13.15
N VAL A 31 0.70 -17.97 -12.60
CA VAL A 31 1.07 -17.69 -11.22
C VAL A 31 -0.17 -17.36 -10.40
N ASN A 32 -0.30 -18.01 -9.24
CA ASN A 32 -1.34 -17.73 -8.27
C ASN A 32 -0.69 -17.30 -6.93
N ASP A 33 -0.97 -16.08 -6.49
CA ASP A 33 -0.38 -15.48 -5.29
C ASP A 33 -1.48 -15.18 -4.27
N ILE A 34 -1.56 -16.02 -3.24
CA ILE A 34 -2.51 -15.85 -2.13
C ILE A 34 -1.76 -15.18 -0.98
N ARG A 35 -2.29 -14.06 -0.47
CA ARG A 35 -1.69 -13.34 0.64
C ARG A 35 -2.71 -13.12 1.74
N ALA A 36 -2.30 -13.38 2.96
CA ALA A 36 -3.06 -13.03 4.14
C ALA A 36 -2.17 -12.18 5.04
N GLY A 37 -2.71 -11.11 5.63
CA GLY A 37 -1.94 -10.27 6.51
C GLY A 37 -2.78 -9.69 7.64
N PHE A 38 -2.11 -9.48 8.77
CA PHE A 38 -2.64 -8.86 9.96
C PHE A 38 -1.80 -7.63 10.30
N SER A 39 -2.45 -6.58 10.78
CA SER A 39 -1.77 -5.38 11.25
C SER A 39 -2.39 -4.91 12.55
N TYR A 40 -1.55 -4.31 13.39
CA TYR A 40 -1.96 -3.63 14.60
C TYR A 40 -1.19 -2.33 14.75
N ALA A 41 -1.89 -1.26 15.11
CA ALA A 41 -1.32 0.06 15.34
C ALA A 41 -1.78 0.61 16.69
N TYR A 42 -0.83 0.91 17.56
CA TYR A 42 -1.05 1.55 18.85
C TYR A 42 -1.11 3.07 18.68
N PHE A 43 -2.14 3.71 19.23
CA PHE A 43 -2.34 5.15 19.21
C PHE A 43 -1.90 5.77 20.54
N LEU A 44 -0.83 6.57 20.51
CA LEU A 44 -0.30 7.28 21.67
C LEU A 44 -0.52 8.79 21.53
N GLN A 45 -1.24 9.38 22.46
CA GLN A 45 -1.25 10.84 22.63
C GLN A 45 -0.09 11.24 23.55
N ALA A 46 1.03 11.67 22.97
CA ALA A 46 2.24 12.05 23.70
C ALA A 46 2.19 13.49 24.24
N GLY A 47 1.27 14.32 23.74
CA GLY A 47 1.01 15.67 24.24
C GLY A 47 -0.31 16.23 23.68
N GLU A 48 -0.62 17.49 24.00
CA GLU A 48 -1.90 18.11 23.58
C GLU A 48 -2.08 18.12 22.06
N ASN A 49 -0.99 18.38 21.33
CA ASN A 49 -0.99 18.46 19.86
C ASN A 49 -0.05 17.43 19.21
N LEU A 50 0.42 16.42 19.95
CA LEU A 50 1.37 15.42 19.48
C LEU A 50 0.80 14.01 19.63
N PHE A 51 0.61 13.35 18.49
CA PHE A 51 0.12 11.97 18.41
C PHE A 51 1.14 11.11 17.68
N ILE A 52 1.33 9.89 18.18
CA ILE A 52 2.25 8.92 17.62
C ILE A 52 1.47 7.62 17.43
N ASN A 53 1.40 7.15 16.19
CA ASN A 53 0.85 5.86 15.84
C ASN A 53 2.00 4.92 15.52
N ALA A 54 2.21 3.89 16.32
CA ALA A 54 3.22 2.87 16.05
C ALA A 54 2.54 1.57 15.62
N GLY A 55 2.93 1.03 14.48
CA GLY A 55 2.29 -0.12 13.86
C GLY A 55 3.25 -1.27 13.56
N LEU A 56 2.72 -2.47 13.67
CA LEU A 56 3.35 -3.72 13.25
C LEU A 56 2.42 -4.42 12.25
N SER A 57 3.00 -5.06 11.25
CA SER A 57 2.29 -5.92 10.32
C SER A 57 2.98 -7.26 10.21
N ALA A 58 2.18 -8.31 10.05
CA ALA A 58 2.64 -9.65 9.78
C ALA A 58 1.83 -10.20 8.62
N SER A 59 2.47 -10.89 7.68
CA SER A 59 1.80 -11.44 6.52
C SER A 59 2.40 -12.79 6.13
N VAL A 60 1.58 -13.62 5.53
CA VAL A 60 1.98 -14.87 4.89
C VAL A 60 1.52 -14.78 3.46
N PHE A 61 2.41 -15.12 2.54
CA PHE A 61 2.05 -15.26 1.14
C PHE A 61 2.44 -16.64 0.63
N HIS A 62 1.56 -17.21 -0.19
CA HIS A 62 1.74 -18.47 -0.86
C HIS A 62 1.69 -18.22 -2.36
N ARG A 63 2.82 -18.46 -3.03
CA ARG A 63 2.93 -18.34 -4.48
C ARG A 63 2.98 -19.73 -5.09
N GLY A 64 1.91 -20.11 -5.77
CA GLY A 64 1.81 -21.31 -6.58
C GLY A 64 2.13 -21.02 -8.05
N PHE A 65 2.66 -22.03 -8.73
CA PHE A 65 2.90 -22.03 -10.16
C PHE A 65 2.10 -23.17 -10.79
N ASN A 66 1.49 -22.89 -11.93
CA ASN A 66 0.79 -23.87 -12.74
C ASN A 66 1.27 -23.71 -14.19
N PHE A 67 2.22 -24.54 -14.58
CA PHE A 67 2.75 -24.53 -15.95
C PHE A 67 1.92 -25.37 -16.93
N ASN A 68 0.76 -25.90 -16.50
CA ASN A 68 -0.07 -26.73 -17.36
C ASN A 68 -0.60 -25.93 -18.57
N GLY A 69 -0.05 -26.23 -19.76
CA GLY A 69 -0.37 -25.54 -21.02
C GLY A 69 0.47 -24.29 -21.30
N ALA A 70 1.49 -23.99 -20.48
CA ALA A 70 2.46 -22.95 -20.79
C ALA A 70 3.50 -23.48 -21.78
N VAL A 71 3.71 -22.76 -22.89
CA VAL A 71 4.84 -22.99 -23.81
C VAL A 71 5.97 -22.06 -23.41
N LEU A 72 7.06 -22.63 -22.92
CA LEU A 72 8.22 -21.84 -22.51
C LEU A 72 9.06 -21.43 -23.72
N PRO A 73 9.78 -20.31 -23.67
CA PRO A 73 10.62 -19.87 -24.78
C PRO A 73 11.69 -20.88 -25.20
N ASP A 74 12.19 -21.69 -24.26
CA ASP A 74 13.17 -22.76 -24.51
C ASP A 74 12.57 -23.98 -25.22
N GLN A 75 11.24 -24.11 -25.19
CA GLN A 75 10.51 -25.12 -25.94
C GLN A 75 10.27 -24.69 -27.39
N ILE A 76 10.50 -23.43 -27.77
CA ILE A 76 10.31 -22.95 -29.15
C ILE A 76 11.65 -23.01 -29.90
N ASP A 77 11.73 -23.91 -30.88
CA ASP A 77 12.88 -24.01 -31.79
C ASP A 77 12.99 -22.77 -32.71
N LEU A 78 14.15 -22.55 -33.35
CA LEU A 78 14.44 -21.45 -34.27
C LEU A 78 13.46 -21.35 -35.47
N ILE A 79 12.74 -22.43 -35.76
CA ILE A 79 11.74 -22.53 -36.84
C ILE A 79 10.29 -22.44 -36.28
N GLY A 80 10.13 -22.29 -34.97
CA GLY A 80 8.83 -22.13 -34.29
C GLY A 80 8.16 -23.45 -33.83
N ASN A 81 8.88 -24.57 -33.87
CA ASN A 81 8.36 -25.86 -33.38
C ASN A 81 8.41 -25.94 -31.85
N ILE A 82 7.38 -26.54 -31.24
CA ILE A 82 7.33 -26.74 -29.78
C ILE A 82 7.96 -28.10 -29.43
N THR A 83 9.06 -28.08 -28.72
CA THR A 83 9.76 -29.24 -28.18
C THR A 83 9.24 -29.54 -26.78
N PRO A 84 8.79 -30.77 -26.46
CA PRO A 84 8.14 -31.07 -25.19
C PRO A 84 9.07 -31.13 -23.97
N VAL A 85 10.39 -30.99 -24.16
CA VAL A 85 11.40 -31.06 -23.09
C VAL A 85 11.93 -29.67 -22.84
N SER A 86 11.55 -29.07 -21.70
CA SER A 86 12.21 -27.87 -21.18
C SER A 86 13.51 -28.28 -20.48
N SER A 87 14.56 -27.47 -20.63
CA SER A 87 15.84 -27.70 -19.93
C SER A 87 15.84 -27.09 -18.53
N GLU A 88 14.78 -26.38 -18.15
CA GLU A 88 14.62 -25.78 -16.84
C GLU A 88 13.92 -26.75 -15.87
N PRO A 89 14.43 -26.92 -14.62
CA PRO A 89 13.73 -27.66 -13.60
C PRO A 89 12.50 -26.87 -13.14
N LEU A 90 11.38 -27.01 -13.84
CA LEU A 90 10.10 -26.45 -13.45
C LEU A 90 9.58 -27.18 -12.22
N ALA A 91 9.79 -26.59 -11.05
CA ALA A 91 9.13 -27.04 -9.84
C ALA A 91 7.72 -26.44 -9.81
N ASP A 92 6.69 -27.26 -10.06
CA ASP A 92 5.27 -26.98 -9.75
C ASP A 92 5.00 -26.87 -8.23
N ARG A 93 6.04 -26.56 -7.44
CA ARG A 93 5.97 -26.45 -5.99
C ARG A 93 5.75 -25.00 -5.61
N GLY A 94 4.56 -24.73 -5.08
CA GLY A 94 4.29 -23.44 -4.47
C GLY A 94 5.21 -23.17 -3.28
N LYS A 95 5.56 -21.90 -3.06
CA LYS A 95 6.38 -21.46 -1.92
C LYS A 95 5.54 -20.60 -1.00
N THR A 96 5.58 -20.94 0.29
CA THR A 96 4.99 -20.11 1.35
C THR A 96 6.11 -19.36 2.05
N ALA A 97 5.94 -18.07 2.22
CA ALA A 97 6.87 -17.23 2.97
C ALA A 97 6.13 -16.32 3.95
N PHE A 98 6.83 -16.01 5.03
CA PHE A 98 6.35 -15.14 6.09
C PHE A 98 7.08 -13.80 6.03
N ASP A 99 6.35 -12.72 6.26
CA ASP A 99 6.91 -11.38 6.27
C ASP A 99 6.37 -10.50 7.39
N VAL A 100 7.19 -9.56 7.82
CA VAL A 100 6.91 -8.62 8.90
C VAL A 100 7.26 -7.21 8.45
N GLY A 101 6.44 -6.25 8.86
CA GLY A 101 6.70 -4.83 8.73
C GLY A 101 6.52 -4.11 10.05
N ALA A 102 7.15 -2.94 10.16
CA ALA A 102 6.98 -2.04 11.28
C ALA A 102 6.99 -0.59 10.77
N GLY A 103 6.30 0.30 11.45
CA GLY A 103 6.34 1.71 11.12
C GLY A 103 5.75 2.58 12.20
N PHE A 104 5.92 3.88 12.05
CA PHE A 104 5.25 4.85 12.89
C PHE A 104 4.86 6.09 12.09
N LEU A 105 3.83 6.78 12.57
CA LEU A 105 3.34 8.05 12.07
C LEU A 105 3.28 9.03 13.23
N VAL A 106 3.92 10.17 13.08
CA VAL A 106 3.85 11.30 14.01
C VAL A 106 2.97 12.37 13.42
N ILE A 107 2.00 12.82 14.21
CA ILE A 107 1.09 13.91 13.87
C ILE A 107 1.28 15.00 14.91
N SER A 108 1.75 16.16 14.47
CA SER A 108 1.99 17.32 15.33
C SER A 108 1.24 18.54 14.81
N GLY A 109 0.03 18.78 15.33
CA GLY A 109 -0.87 19.83 14.86
C GLY A 109 -1.21 19.68 13.37
N LYS A 110 -0.53 20.46 12.52
CA LYS A 110 -0.70 20.42 11.06
C LYS A 110 0.31 19.55 10.31
N PHE A 111 1.34 19.05 11.01
CA PHE A 111 2.42 18.29 10.39
C PHE A 111 2.18 16.79 10.55
N PHE A 112 2.45 16.04 9.47
CA PHE A 112 2.39 14.60 9.41
C PHE A 112 3.73 14.09 8.90
N ALA A 113 4.33 13.14 9.61
CA ALA A 113 5.56 12.48 9.17
C ALA A 113 5.50 11.00 9.55
N GLY A 114 5.75 10.12 8.60
CA GLY A 114 5.73 8.68 8.80
C GLY A 114 6.97 8.00 8.25
N LEU A 115 7.37 6.92 8.91
CA LEU A 115 8.44 6.04 8.51
C LEU A 115 7.97 4.60 8.64
N SER A 116 8.20 3.77 7.63
CA SER A 116 7.91 2.34 7.69
C SER A 116 9.01 1.52 7.06
N VAL A 117 9.19 0.31 7.57
CA VAL A 117 10.07 -0.71 7.03
C VAL A 117 9.23 -1.95 6.77
N SER A 118 9.13 -2.33 5.51
CA SER A 118 8.54 -3.59 5.06
C SER A 118 9.62 -4.61 4.75
N HIS A 119 9.24 -5.89 4.67
CA HIS A 119 10.14 -6.98 4.31
C HIS A 119 11.24 -7.23 5.34
N LEU A 120 10.94 -7.03 6.64
CA LEU A 120 11.92 -7.20 7.73
C LEU A 120 12.47 -8.64 7.77
N ALA A 121 11.61 -9.62 7.52
CA ALA A 121 11.97 -11.04 7.48
C ALA A 121 12.70 -11.44 6.18
N GLN A 122 12.80 -10.53 5.20
CA GLN A 122 13.41 -10.76 3.89
C GLN A 122 12.97 -12.08 3.24
N PRO A 123 11.66 -12.25 3.04
CA PRO A 123 11.11 -13.52 2.57
C PRO A 123 11.66 -13.86 1.19
N GLU A 124 11.88 -15.16 0.96
CA GLU A 124 12.28 -15.68 -0.34
C GLU A 124 11.04 -15.89 -1.22
N ILE A 125 11.01 -15.24 -2.38
CA ILE A 125 9.83 -15.25 -3.26
C ILE A 125 9.93 -16.35 -4.33
N ASN A 126 11.16 -16.74 -4.69
CA ASN A 126 11.39 -17.70 -5.77
C ASN A 126 11.57 -19.12 -5.21
N PRO A 127 10.87 -20.13 -5.79
CA PRO A 127 11.00 -21.52 -5.38
C PRO A 127 12.26 -22.20 -5.95
N VAL A 128 12.83 -21.67 -7.03
CA VAL A 128 13.93 -22.31 -7.79
C VAL A 128 15.31 -21.89 -7.29
N SER A 129 15.51 -20.62 -6.91
CA SER A 129 16.78 -20.11 -6.37
C SER A 129 16.78 -20.21 -4.84
N SER A 130 17.56 -21.14 -4.30
CA SER A 130 17.79 -21.21 -2.85
C SER A 130 18.71 -20.07 -2.42
N GLY A 131 18.16 -19.08 -1.71
CA GLY A 131 18.92 -18.07 -0.97
C GLY A 131 19.30 -16.78 -1.69
N GLU A 132 19.23 -16.70 -3.03
CA GLU A 132 19.67 -15.52 -3.79
C GLU A 132 18.55 -14.48 -4.05
N ASP A 133 17.28 -14.89 -4.09
CA ASP A 133 16.13 -14.02 -4.34
C ASP A 133 15.31 -13.70 -3.08
N LYS A 134 15.98 -13.08 -2.11
CA LYS A 134 15.32 -12.53 -0.92
C LYS A 134 14.76 -11.15 -1.22
N LEU A 135 13.54 -10.90 -0.77
CA LEU A 135 12.95 -9.57 -0.87
C LEU A 135 13.73 -8.61 0.02
N LYS A 136 14.44 -7.66 -0.60
CA LYS A 136 15.18 -6.65 0.13
C LYS A 136 14.20 -5.79 0.94
N ARG A 137 14.63 -5.37 2.15
CA ARG A 137 13.88 -4.47 3.02
C ARG A 137 13.52 -3.21 2.26
N LYS A 138 12.27 -2.78 2.42
CA LYS A 138 11.77 -1.55 1.82
C LYS A 138 11.57 -0.52 2.93
N LEU A 139 12.31 0.58 2.87
CA LEU A 139 12.15 1.74 3.74
C LEU A 139 11.26 2.75 3.02
N SER A 140 10.16 3.17 3.63
CA SER A 140 9.28 4.22 3.10
C SER A 140 9.22 5.38 4.10
N VAL A 141 9.29 6.60 3.59
CA VAL A 141 9.12 7.84 4.35
C VAL A 141 8.06 8.70 3.67
N HIS A 142 7.18 9.30 4.47
CA HIS A 142 6.14 10.19 3.98
C HIS A 142 6.05 11.42 4.88
N MET A 143 5.85 12.59 4.29
CA MET A 143 5.65 13.83 5.02
C MET A 143 4.54 14.64 4.38
N ALA A 144 3.70 15.29 5.18
CA ALA A 144 2.64 16.16 4.69
C ALA A 144 2.36 17.29 5.68
N VAL A 145 1.81 18.39 5.17
CA VAL A 145 1.43 19.53 6.02
C VAL A 145 0.04 20.01 5.63
N ASP A 146 -0.86 20.12 6.60
CA ASP A 146 -2.19 20.69 6.38
C ASP A 146 -2.18 22.22 6.47
N LEU A 147 -2.43 22.87 5.35
CA LEU A 147 -2.52 24.32 5.23
C LEU A 147 -3.98 24.71 4.99
N LYS A 148 -4.61 25.30 6.00
CA LYS A 148 -5.97 25.86 5.87
C LYS A 148 -5.90 27.12 5.00
N ALA A 149 -6.59 27.12 3.86
CA ALA A 149 -6.58 28.27 2.95
C ALA A 149 -7.61 29.34 3.34
N ASP A 150 -8.61 28.98 4.13
CA ASP A 150 -9.65 29.89 4.61
C ASP A 150 -9.76 29.90 6.14
N LYS A 151 -10.27 31.01 6.68
CA LYS A 151 -10.45 31.18 8.13
C LYS A 151 -11.43 30.18 8.75
N LYS A 152 -12.35 29.62 7.95
CA LYS A 152 -13.32 28.60 8.39
C LYS A 152 -12.77 27.17 8.26
N GLY A 153 -11.61 26.97 7.63
CA GLY A 153 -10.99 25.66 7.42
C GLY A 153 -11.77 24.73 6.49
N ILE A 154 -12.63 25.28 5.63
CA ILE A 154 -13.42 24.53 4.65
C ILE A 154 -12.53 23.99 3.53
N PHE A 155 -11.47 24.72 3.17
CA PHE A 155 -10.52 24.37 2.15
C PHE A 155 -9.12 24.18 2.75
N THR A 156 -8.56 22.99 2.55
CA THR A 156 -7.23 22.63 3.02
C THR A 156 -6.36 22.21 1.84
N ILE A 157 -5.15 22.75 1.78
CA ILE A 157 -4.11 22.32 0.85
C ILE A 157 -3.09 21.51 1.64
N ARG A 158 -2.71 20.37 1.10
CA ARG A 158 -1.78 19.42 1.68
C ARG A 158 -0.64 19.14 0.71
N PRO A 159 0.48 19.88 0.75
CA PRO A 159 1.72 19.41 0.15
C PRO A 159 2.13 18.07 0.79
N VAL A 160 2.63 17.16 -0.05
CA VAL A 160 3.06 15.81 0.35
C VAL A 160 4.42 15.52 -0.27
N LEU A 161 5.30 14.90 0.50
CA LEU A 161 6.57 14.33 0.07
C LEU A 161 6.58 12.84 0.39
N THR A 162 7.19 12.07 -0.49
CA THR A 162 7.34 10.62 -0.33
C THR A 162 8.74 10.20 -0.75
N GLY A 163 9.30 9.19 -0.10
CA GLY A 163 10.54 8.55 -0.49
C GLY A 163 10.49 7.07 -0.18
N GLU A 164 11.00 6.24 -1.07
CA GLU A 164 11.09 4.80 -0.85
C GLU A 164 12.46 4.28 -1.29
N LEU A 165 13.07 3.45 -0.46
CA LEU A 165 14.32 2.77 -0.77
C LEU A 165 14.08 1.26 -0.64
N GLN A 166 14.28 0.53 -1.73
CA GLN A 166 14.22 -0.93 -1.72
C GLN A 166 15.39 -1.50 -2.52
N GLY A 167 16.36 -2.08 -1.80
CA GLY A 167 17.61 -2.50 -2.42
C GLY A 167 18.35 -1.32 -3.04
N ASP A 168 18.63 -1.43 -4.34
CA ASP A 168 19.38 -0.42 -5.10
C ASP A 168 18.44 0.59 -5.79
N PHE A 169 17.12 0.42 -5.60
CA PHE A 169 16.10 1.29 -6.15
C PHE A 169 15.66 2.32 -5.11
N LEU A 170 15.80 3.60 -5.45
CA LEU A 170 15.33 4.73 -4.68
C LEU A 170 14.26 5.45 -5.49
N SER A 171 13.10 5.69 -4.91
CA SER A 171 12.09 6.59 -5.46
C SER A 171 11.87 7.78 -4.52
N ALA A 172 11.61 8.94 -5.10
CA ALA A 172 11.23 10.14 -4.37
C ALA A 172 10.13 10.86 -5.14
N GLY A 173 9.17 11.39 -4.41
CA GLY A 173 8.04 12.07 -5.00
C GLY A 173 7.58 13.28 -4.20
N ALA A 174 6.95 14.20 -4.91
CA ALA A 174 6.35 15.38 -4.35
C ALA A 174 4.99 15.60 -5.00
N GLY A 175 4.03 16.06 -4.21
CA GLY A 175 2.67 16.27 -4.66
C GLY A 175 1.92 17.26 -3.80
N VAL A 176 0.69 17.49 -4.19
CA VAL A 176 -0.25 18.33 -3.47
C VAL A 176 -1.64 17.69 -3.55
N ALA A 177 -2.37 17.74 -2.45
CA ALA A 177 -3.79 17.47 -2.40
C ALA A 177 -4.53 18.73 -1.96
N ALA A 178 -5.69 18.99 -2.53
CA ALA A 178 -6.60 20.02 -2.09
C ALA A 178 -7.92 19.36 -1.68
N HIS A 179 -8.39 19.66 -0.48
CA HIS A 179 -9.58 19.07 0.11
C HIS A 179 -10.58 20.17 0.47
N SER A 180 -11.82 19.97 0.04
CA SER A 180 -13.02 20.71 0.46
C SER A 180 -14.04 19.76 1.08
N ARG A 181 -15.14 20.25 1.65
CA ARG A 181 -16.15 19.41 2.33
C ARG A 181 -16.65 18.20 1.51
N SER A 182 -16.73 18.33 0.18
CA SER A 182 -17.33 17.31 -0.70
C SER A 182 -16.45 16.91 -1.87
N LEU A 183 -15.31 17.57 -2.07
CA LEU A 183 -14.40 17.29 -3.17
C LEU A 183 -12.97 17.32 -2.65
N ALA A 184 -12.19 16.29 -2.97
CA ALA A 184 -10.75 16.32 -2.87
C ALA A 184 -10.14 16.06 -4.25
N VAL A 185 -9.03 16.72 -4.55
CA VAL A 185 -8.21 16.50 -5.75
C VAL A 185 -6.76 16.38 -5.35
N SER A 186 -5.98 15.59 -6.09
CA SER A 186 -4.56 15.40 -5.81
C SER A 186 -3.75 15.20 -7.08
N ALA A 187 -2.48 15.60 -7.02
CA ALA A 187 -1.49 15.36 -8.04
C ALA A 187 -0.13 15.11 -7.36
N MET A 188 0.60 14.10 -7.83
CA MET A 188 1.91 13.72 -7.30
C MET A 188 2.80 13.24 -8.45
N ALA A 189 4.05 13.69 -8.46
CA ALA A 189 5.08 13.18 -9.34
C ALA A 189 6.07 12.34 -8.52
N ILE A 190 6.42 11.15 -9.02
CA ILE A 190 7.40 10.26 -8.42
C ILE A 190 8.50 10.02 -9.46
N ARG A 191 9.75 10.17 -9.02
CA ARG A 191 10.94 9.82 -9.81
C ARG A 191 11.63 8.64 -9.15
N SER A 192 11.98 7.65 -9.96
CA SER A 192 12.76 6.49 -9.54
C SER A 192 14.23 6.63 -9.98
N SER A 193 15.15 6.01 -9.24
CA SER A 193 16.57 5.88 -9.60
C SER A 193 16.76 5.08 -10.90
N SER A 194 15.78 4.27 -11.28
CA SER A 194 15.72 3.62 -12.60
C SER A 194 15.58 4.62 -13.76
N GLY A 195 15.31 5.89 -13.49
CA GLY A 195 15.06 6.93 -14.49
C GLY A 195 13.58 7.17 -14.78
N SER A 196 12.70 6.27 -14.35
CA SER A 196 11.25 6.38 -14.55
C SER A 196 10.66 7.61 -13.84
N VAL A 197 9.70 8.25 -14.49
CA VAL A 197 8.92 9.35 -13.92
C VAL A 197 7.43 9.05 -14.07
N ASP A 198 6.79 8.86 -12.93
CA ASP A 198 5.37 8.57 -12.80
C ASP A 198 4.63 9.81 -12.31
N VAL A 199 3.46 10.07 -12.86
CA VAL A 199 2.54 11.07 -12.31
C VAL A 199 1.22 10.39 -11.99
N THR A 200 0.79 10.58 -10.75
CA THR A 200 -0.51 10.15 -10.25
C THR A 200 -1.38 11.37 -9.98
N THR A 201 -2.58 11.39 -10.53
CA THR A 201 -3.61 12.38 -10.22
C THR A 201 -4.88 11.67 -9.79
N GLY A 202 -5.72 12.33 -9.02
CA GLY A 202 -6.97 11.72 -8.61
C GLY A 202 -7.92 12.70 -7.99
N PHE A 203 -9.18 12.31 -7.92
CA PHE A 203 -10.22 13.06 -7.23
C PHE A 203 -11.12 12.13 -6.42
N MET A 204 -11.70 12.69 -5.37
CA MET A 204 -12.70 12.06 -4.54
C MET A 204 -13.89 13.00 -4.40
N ILE A 205 -15.09 12.50 -4.61
CA ILE A 205 -16.34 13.22 -4.34
C ILE A 205 -17.04 12.52 -3.19
N ASN A 206 -17.37 13.25 -2.13
CA ASN A 206 -18.03 12.72 -0.95
C ASN A 206 -19.31 13.51 -0.63
N ASN A 207 -20.43 12.79 -0.57
CA ASN A 207 -21.75 13.34 -0.22
C ASN A 207 -22.20 12.90 1.18
N GLY A 208 -21.27 12.48 2.05
CA GLY A 208 -21.50 12.08 3.44
C GLY A 208 -21.87 10.61 3.65
N ARG A 209 -22.55 9.98 2.69
CA ARG A 209 -22.86 8.54 2.71
C ARG A 209 -22.09 7.73 1.69
N ILE A 210 -21.78 8.34 0.56
CA ILE A 210 -21.10 7.71 -0.57
C ILE A 210 -19.90 8.58 -0.91
N SER A 211 -18.75 7.93 -1.06
CA SER A 211 -17.56 8.52 -1.65
C SER A 211 -17.22 7.81 -2.95
N LEU A 212 -17.03 8.59 -4.01
CA LEU A 212 -16.50 8.12 -5.29
C LEU A 212 -15.04 8.52 -5.37
N LEU A 213 -14.17 7.60 -5.75
CA LEU A 213 -12.74 7.83 -5.90
C LEU A 213 -12.33 7.45 -7.32
N TYR A 214 -11.51 8.29 -7.94
CA TYR A 214 -10.86 7.96 -9.19
C TYR A 214 -9.41 8.43 -9.16
N ASN A 215 -8.49 7.50 -9.38
CA ASN A 215 -7.06 7.76 -9.48
C ASN A 215 -6.55 7.31 -10.85
N TYR A 216 -5.61 8.08 -11.37
CA TYR A 216 -5.01 7.88 -12.67
C TYR A 216 -3.50 8.03 -12.54
N CYS A 217 -2.75 7.00 -12.92
CA CYS A 217 -1.31 6.98 -12.96
C CYS A 217 -0.84 6.81 -14.40
N PHE A 218 0.07 7.68 -14.84
CA PHE A 218 0.69 7.57 -16.14
C PHE A 218 2.20 7.80 -16.04
N ASN A 219 2.94 7.07 -16.87
CA ASN A 219 4.37 7.24 -17.01
C ASN A 219 4.65 8.39 -17.98
N LEU A 220 5.28 9.46 -17.49
CA LEU A 220 5.80 10.55 -18.34
C LEU A 220 7.09 10.14 -19.05
N HIS A 221 7.89 9.32 -18.38
CA HIS A 221 9.11 8.76 -18.93
C HIS A 221 9.32 7.35 -18.37
N SER A 222 9.49 6.39 -19.25
CA SER A 222 9.80 5.00 -18.92
C SER A 222 11.11 4.60 -19.59
N VAL A 223 11.99 3.95 -18.83
CA VAL A 223 13.22 3.34 -19.37
C VAL A 223 12.93 2.01 -20.09
N ASN A 224 11.72 1.45 -19.91
CA ASN A 224 11.31 0.27 -20.64
C ASN A 224 10.85 0.64 -22.06
N SER A 225 11.68 0.28 -23.05
CA SER A 225 11.44 0.56 -24.47
C SER A 225 10.23 -0.16 -25.06
N LEU A 226 9.76 -1.24 -24.42
CA LEU A 226 8.60 -2.02 -24.87
C LEU A 226 7.26 -1.41 -24.42
N LEU A 227 7.25 -0.65 -23.31
CA LEU A 227 6.08 0.03 -22.77
C LEU A 227 6.47 1.49 -22.44
N PRO A 228 6.67 2.34 -23.46
CA PRO A 228 7.08 3.73 -23.27
C PRO A 228 6.00 4.58 -22.60
N VAL A 229 4.74 4.17 -22.73
CA VAL A 229 3.58 4.77 -22.06
C VAL A 229 2.77 3.65 -21.44
N SER A 230 2.71 3.63 -20.11
CA SER A 230 1.81 2.78 -19.36
C SER A 230 0.80 3.65 -18.60
N LEU A 231 -0.42 3.15 -18.54
CA LEU A 231 -1.58 3.84 -17.97
C LEU A 231 -2.25 2.87 -17.01
N PHE A 232 -2.41 3.30 -15.77
CA PHE A 232 -3.17 2.59 -14.76
C PHE A 232 -4.26 3.53 -14.23
N HIS A 233 -5.50 3.05 -14.20
CA HIS A 233 -6.61 3.79 -13.59
C HIS A 233 -7.29 2.92 -12.54
N GLN A 234 -7.71 3.54 -11.45
CA GLN A 234 -8.43 2.89 -10.37
C GLN A 234 -9.68 3.70 -10.06
N ALA A 235 -10.83 3.05 -10.16
CA ALA A 235 -12.11 3.61 -9.72
C ALA A 235 -12.56 2.87 -8.45
N GLY A 236 -13.13 3.60 -7.50
CA GLY A 236 -13.62 3.06 -6.24
C GLY A 236 -14.90 3.74 -5.77
N ILE A 237 -15.73 2.97 -5.08
CA ILE A 237 -16.94 3.45 -4.41
C ILE A 237 -16.83 3.01 -2.95
N ALA A 238 -16.92 3.94 -2.02
CA ALA A 238 -17.03 3.67 -0.60
C ALA A 238 -18.42 4.07 -0.11
N VAL A 239 -19.07 3.17 0.62
CA VAL A 239 -20.40 3.41 1.21
C VAL A 239 -20.27 3.38 2.72
N SER A 240 -20.60 4.49 3.38
CA SER A 240 -20.67 4.58 4.82
C SER A 240 -22.07 4.16 5.29
N LEU A 241 -22.16 2.98 5.89
CA LEU A 241 -23.38 2.45 6.49
C LEU A 241 -23.48 2.96 7.94
N PHE A 242 -24.14 4.11 8.11
CA PHE A 242 -24.41 4.79 9.39
C PHE A 242 -23.16 5.24 10.15
N ASN A 243 -23.04 6.56 10.30
CA ASN A 243 -22.08 7.19 11.19
C ASN A 243 -22.54 6.91 12.62
N VAL A 244 -22.05 5.84 13.25
CA VAL A 244 -22.18 5.72 14.70
C VAL A 244 -21.20 6.74 15.27
N GLU A 245 -21.65 7.98 15.45
CA GLU A 245 -21.07 8.85 16.46
C GLU A 245 -21.21 8.09 17.78
N LYS A 246 -20.15 7.36 18.13
CA LYS A 246 -20.10 6.60 19.37
C LYS A 246 -20.00 7.64 20.47
N SER A 247 -21.17 7.98 21.02
CA SER A 247 -21.38 8.84 22.18
C SER A 247 -20.19 8.76 23.14
N ASN A 248 -19.57 9.91 23.41
CA ASN A 248 -18.63 10.08 24.51
C ASN A 248 -19.30 9.62 25.79
N ARG A 249 -19.04 8.37 26.22
CA ARG A 249 -19.39 7.94 27.58
C ARG A 249 -18.54 8.78 28.53
N ILE A 250 -19.17 9.82 29.09
CA ILE A 250 -18.64 10.59 30.22
C ILE A 250 -18.42 9.59 31.36
N ARG A 251 -17.17 9.16 31.58
CA ARG A 251 -16.80 8.52 32.84
C ARG A 251 -16.69 9.64 33.87
N THR A 252 -17.68 9.70 34.76
CA THR A 252 -17.61 10.54 35.96
C THR A 252 -16.44 10.04 36.81
N ILE A 253 -15.43 10.90 37.00
CA ILE A 253 -14.40 10.68 38.03
C ILE A 253 -15.11 10.89 39.36
N ILE A 254 -15.29 9.82 40.13
CA ILE A 254 -15.66 9.93 41.54
C ILE A 254 -14.39 10.38 42.26
N LEU A 255 -14.34 11.66 42.62
CA LEU A 255 -13.37 12.14 43.61
C LEU A 255 -13.71 11.45 44.94
N PRO A 256 -12.78 10.72 45.58
CA PRO A 256 -12.97 10.33 46.96
C PRO A 256 -13.05 11.61 47.80
N GLY A 257 -14.14 11.72 48.59
CA GLY A 257 -14.34 12.83 49.51
C GLY A 257 -13.24 12.90 50.57
N LEU A 258 -13.02 14.13 51.06
CA LEU A 258 -12.16 14.53 52.17
C LEU A 258 -12.15 13.56 53.35
#